data_AF-A0A8C7YFF8-F1
#
_entry.id   AF-A0A8C7YFF8-F1
#
_cell.length_a   1.000
_cell.length_b   1.000
_cell.length_c   1.000
_cell.angle_alpha   90.00
_cell.angle_beta   90.00
_cell.angle_gamma   90.00
#
_symmetry.space_group_name_H-M   'P 1'
#
loop_
_entity.id
_entity.type
_entity.pdbx_description
1 polymer ?
#
loop_
_entity_poly.entity_id
_entity_poly.type
_entity_poly.pdbx_seq_one_letter_code
_entity_poly.pdbx_strand_id
1 'polypeptide(L)'
;MKFCSALLALFAGVAVEATVYFREEFTDGDGWKSRWLESKHKSDYGQWKLSSGKFYGDAEADKGVQTSQDARFYALSARFPPFSNEGKTLVIQF
;
A
#
# COMPACT_ATOMS: atom_id res chain seq x y z
N MET A 1 46.96 -6.42 -22.68
CA MET A 1 46.10 -7.01 -21.62
C MET A 1 45.88 -6.06 -20.44
N LYS A 2 45.48 -4.79 -20.65
CA LYS A 2 45.22 -3.84 -19.54
C LYS A 2 43.97 -2.96 -19.73
N PHE A 3 43.32 -3.02 -20.90
CA PHE A 3 42.14 -2.18 -21.19
C PHE A 3 40.78 -2.85 -20.89
N CYS A 4 40.71 -4.19 -20.85
CA CYS A 4 39.45 -4.88 -20.51
C CYS A 4 39.11 -4.86 -19.01
N SER A 5 40.10 -4.66 -18.13
CA SER A 5 39.87 -4.66 -16.68
C SER A 5 39.27 -3.35 -16.16
N ALA A 6 39.34 -2.26 -16.91
CA ALA A 6 38.81 -0.95 -16.50
C ALA A 6 37.28 -0.86 -16.66
N LEU A 7 36.67 -1.62 -17.58
CA LEU A 7 35.22 -1.59 -17.80
C LEU A 7 34.43 -2.36 -16.72
N LEU A 8 35.03 -3.40 -16.11
CA LEU A 8 34.37 -4.16 -15.03
C LEU A 8 34.29 -3.38 -13.71
N ALA A 9 35.18 -2.41 -13.51
CA ALA A 9 35.23 -1.60 -12.28
C ALA A 9 34.15 -0.49 -12.24
N LEU A 10 33.49 -0.18 -13.35
CA LEU A 10 32.48 0.89 -13.43
C LEU A 10 31.05 0.45 -13.05
N PHE A 11 30.82 -0.85 -12.83
CA PHE A 11 29.52 -1.41 -12.48
C PHE A 11 29.35 -1.69 -10.98
N ALA A 12 30.22 -1.15 -10.12
CA ALA A 12 30.01 -1.16 -8.67
C ALA A 12 29.05 -0.03 -8.25
N GLY A 13 27.88 0.03 -8.89
CA GLY A 13 26.77 0.87 -8.43
C GLY A 13 26.18 0.22 -7.19
N VAL A 14 26.29 0.88 -6.04
CA VAL A 14 25.65 0.43 -4.80
C VAL A 14 24.14 0.42 -5.04
N ALA A 15 23.54 -0.77 -5.12
CA ALA A 15 22.10 -0.89 -5.21
C ALA A 15 21.50 -0.43 -3.88
N VAL A 16 20.91 0.76 -3.85
CA VAL A 16 20.09 1.22 -2.73
C VAL A 16 18.68 0.69 -2.97
N GLU A 17 18.28 -0.31 -2.19
CA GLU A 17 16.94 -0.89 -2.25
C GLU A 17 16.16 -0.49 -1.00
N ALA A 18 14.98 0.13 -1.20
CA ALA A 18 14.06 0.42 -0.11
C ALA A 18 13.14 -0.78 0.10
N THR A 19 13.09 -1.31 1.33
CA THR A 19 12.17 -2.39 1.67
C THR A 19 10.74 -1.84 1.78
N VAL A 20 9.84 -2.31 0.91
CA VAL A 20 8.40 -1.99 0.98
C VAL A 20 7.70 -3.03 1.84
N TYR A 21 7.32 -2.66 3.06
CA TYR A 21 6.64 -3.56 3.99
C TYR A 21 5.14 -3.74 3.69
N PHE A 22 4.49 -2.69 3.18
CA PHE A 22 3.08 -2.70 2.80
C PHE A 22 2.84 -1.68 1.70
N ARG A 23 2.05 -2.05 0.69
CA ARG A 23 1.57 -1.17 -0.39
C ARG A 23 0.19 -1.64 -0.80
N GLU A 24 -0.74 -0.70 -0.88
CA GLU A 24 -2.09 -0.91 -1.40
C GLU A 24 -2.45 0.27 -2.29
N GLU A 25 -2.94 -0.02 -3.48
CA GLU A 25 -3.33 0.98 -4.49
C GLU A 25 -4.74 0.72 -5.03
N PHE A 26 -5.40 -0.37 -4.59
CA PHE A 26 -6.77 -0.72 -4.97
C PHE A 26 -7.04 -0.82 -6.48
N THR A 27 -6.01 -1.14 -7.27
CA THR A 27 -6.07 -1.21 -8.74
C THR A 27 -6.61 -2.53 -9.29
N ASP A 28 -6.84 -3.53 -8.43
CA ASP A 28 -7.23 -4.89 -8.80
C ASP A 28 -8.73 -5.18 -8.59
N GLY A 29 -9.57 -4.15 -8.73
CA GLY A 29 -11.02 -4.28 -8.61
C GLY A 29 -11.42 -4.77 -7.22
N ASP A 30 -12.17 -5.87 -7.12
CA ASP A 30 -12.62 -6.42 -5.83
C ASP A 30 -11.53 -7.16 -5.03
N GLY A 31 -10.30 -7.28 -5.57
CA GLY A 31 -9.20 -8.02 -4.92
C GLY A 31 -8.85 -7.53 -3.50
N TRP A 32 -9.01 -6.24 -3.23
CA TRP A 32 -8.77 -5.65 -1.89
C TRP A 32 -9.60 -6.31 -0.78
N LYS A 33 -10.80 -6.83 -1.08
CA LYS A 33 -11.65 -7.52 -0.09
C LYS A 33 -11.01 -8.79 0.48
N SER A 34 -10.01 -9.36 -0.21
CA SER A 34 -9.25 -10.50 0.30
C SER A 34 -8.12 -10.10 1.26
N ARG A 35 -7.66 -8.84 1.19
CA ARG A 35 -6.53 -8.30 1.97
C ARG A 35 -6.98 -7.50 3.20
N TRP A 36 -8.15 -6.85 3.09
CA TRP A 36 -8.73 -6.02 4.13
C TRP A 36 -9.85 -6.77 4.86
N LEU A 37 -9.84 -6.70 6.19
CA LEU A 37 -10.80 -7.35 7.06
C LEU A 37 -11.58 -6.31 7.88
N GLU A 38 -12.90 -6.43 7.87
CA GLU A 38 -13.79 -5.65 8.72
C GLU A 38 -13.82 -6.21 10.15
N SER A 39 -13.77 -5.32 11.13
CA SER A 39 -13.87 -5.71 12.54
C SER A 39 -15.27 -6.22 12.88
N LYS A 40 -15.33 -7.28 13.69
CA LYS A 40 -16.59 -7.81 14.24
C LYS A 40 -16.84 -7.38 15.69
N HIS A 41 -16.07 -6.42 16.20
CA HIS A 41 -16.22 -5.95 17.59
C HIS A 41 -17.59 -5.29 17.85
N LYS A 42 -18.15 -4.63 16.83
CA LYS A 42 -19.52 -4.10 16.83
C LYS A 42 -20.24 -4.62 15.60
N SER A 43 -21.56 -4.81 15.70
CA SER A 43 -22.40 -5.26 14.59
C SER A 43 -22.84 -4.12 13.67
N ASP A 44 -22.59 -2.87 14.05
CA ASP A 44 -23.20 -1.68 13.47
C ASP A 44 -22.17 -0.73 12.82
N TYR A 45 -20.98 -1.24 12.50
CA TYR A 45 -19.98 -0.51 11.74
C TYR A 45 -20.48 -0.15 10.34
N GLY A 46 -19.99 0.97 9.82
CA GLY A 46 -20.31 1.45 8.48
C GLY A 46 -19.65 0.60 7.39
N GLN A 47 -20.29 0.56 6.23
CA GLN A 47 -19.84 -0.21 5.07
C GLN A 47 -18.84 0.56 4.22
N TRP A 48 -17.84 -0.16 3.71
CA TRP A 48 -16.84 0.36 2.79
C TRP A 48 -17.23 0.08 1.34
N LYS A 49 -16.90 1.00 0.44
CA LYS A 49 -17.01 0.79 -1.01
C LYS A 49 -15.72 1.20 -1.70
N LEU A 50 -15.42 0.55 -2.82
CA LEU A 50 -14.34 0.99 -3.71
C LEU A 50 -14.89 2.08 -4.64
N SER A 51 -14.28 3.26 -4.62
CA SER A 51 -14.75 4.37 -5.45
C SER A 51 -13.65 5.41 -5.66
N SER A 52 -13.66 6.06 -6.82
CA SER A 52 -12.92 7.29 -7.12
C SER A 52 -13.74 8.57 -6.86
N GLY A 53 -14.92 8.44 -6.24
CA GLY A 53 -15.78 9.56 -5.91
C GLY A 53 -16.48 10.19 -7.12
N LYS A 54 -16.93 11.44 -6.96
CA LYS A 54 -17.65 12.18 -8.01
C LYS A 54 -16.71 12.87 -9.00
N PHE A 55 -15.51 13.22 -8.55
CA PHE A 55 -14.50 13.90 -9.33
C PHE A 55 -13.16 13.22 -9.03
N TYR A 56 -12.39 12.96 -10.08
CA TYR A 56 -11.14 12.21 -10.04
C TYR A 56 -10.20 12.73 -11.14
N GLY A 57 -8.91 12.48 -11.00
CA GLY A 57 -7.92 12.67 -12.05
C GLY A 57 -7.94 11.49 -13.03
N ASP A 58 -7.87 10.28 -12.50
CA ASP A 58 -8.00 9.02 -13.22
C ASP A 58 -9.03 8.10 -12.54
N ALA A 59 -10.06 7.69 -13.29
CA ALA A 59 -11.19 6.96 -12.73
C ALA A 59 -10.82 5.60 -12.11
N GLU A 60 -9.74 4.98 -12.58
CA GLU A 60 -9.29 3.65 -12.18
C GLU A 60 -8.15 3.72 -11.17
N ALA A 61 -7.16 4.58 -11.39
CA ALA A 61 -6.02 4.73 -10.49
C ALA A 61 -6.39 5.47 -9.19
N ASP A 62 -7.38 6.36 -9.21
CA ASP A 62 -7.82 7.10 -8.01
C ASP A 62 -8.89 6.35 -7.20
N LYS A 63 -9.15 5.07 -7.51
CA LYS A 63 -10.04 4.26 -6.67
C LYS A 63 -9.39 4.04 -5.32
N GLY A 64 -10.18 4.22 -4.26
CA GLY A 64 -9.80 3.89 -2.90
C GLY A 64 -10.99 3.41 -2.08
N VAL A 65 -10.72 3.01 -0.84
CA VAL A 65 -11.79 2.69 0.12
C VAL A 65 -12.48 3.97 0.58
N GLN A 66 -13.79 4.04 0.35
CA GLN A 66 -14.64 5.16 0.71
C GLN A 66 -15.70 4.72 1.74
N THR A 67 -15.89 5.53 2.78
CA THR A 67 -17.02 5.41 3.71
C THR A 67 -18.34 5.66 2.98
N SER A 68 -19.37 4.84 3.22
CA SER A 68 -20.63 4.90 2.45
C SER A 68 -21.87 5.31 3.23
N GLN A 69 -21.78 5.42 4.56
CA GLN A 69 -22.90 5.68 5.47
C GLN A 69 -22.55 6.79 6.46
N ASP A 70 -23.45 7.75 6.61
CA ASP A 70 -23.33 8.84 7.58
C ASP A 70 -23.54 8.34 9.01
N ALA A 71 -22.97 9.07 9.98
CA ALA A 71 -23.13 8.81 11.42
C ALA A 71 -22.80 7.35 11.83
N ARG A 72 -21.78 6.75 11.21
CA ARG A 72 -21.26 5.43 11.54
C ARG A 72 -19.80 5.50 11.98
N PHE A 73 -19.43 4.65 12.94
CA PHE A 73 -18.03 4.30 13.15
C PHE A 73 -17.57 3.30 12.10
N TYR A 74 -16.28 3.28 11.81
CA TYR A 74 -15.67 2.40 10.81
C TYR A 74 -14.47 1.68 11.39
N ALA A 75 -14.28 0.42 11.02
CA ALA A 75 -13.16 -0.39 11.50
C ALA A 75 -12.76 -1.42 10.43
N LEU A 76 -11.69 -1.10 9.70
CA LEU A 76 -11.10 -1.93 8.65
C LEU A 76 -9.59 -2.03 8.88
N SER A 77 -9.01 -3.20 8.64
CA SER A 77 -7.58 -3.43 8.80
C SER A 77 -7.04 -4.35 7.73
N ALA A 78 -5.84 -4.08 7.23
CA ALA A 78 -5.07 -5.00 6.40
C ALA A 78 -3.87 -5.52 7.18
N ARG A 79 -3.61 -6.83 7.07
CA ARG A 79 -2.42 -7.45 7.65
C ARG A 79 -1.29 -7.49 6.61
N PHE A 80 -0.08 -7.27 7.07
CA PHE A 80 1.16 -7.45 6.31
C PHE A 80 2.19 -8.23 7.15
N PRO A 81 3.29 -8.72 6.56
CA PRO A 81 4.32 -9.44 7.30
C PRO A 81 4.82 -8.62 8.50
N PRO A 82 4.89 -9.21 9.71
CA PRO A 82 5.46 -8.51 10.86
C PRO A 82 6.90 -8.07 10.59
N PHE A 83 7.24 -6.86 11.02
CA PHE A 83 8.60 -6.33 10.94
C PHE A 83 8.90 -5.46 12.17
N SER A 84 10.18 -5.18 12.40
CA SER A 84 10.63 -4.18 13.37
C SER A 84 11.37 -3.07 12.63
N ASN A 85 11.14 -1.82 13.02
CA ASN A 85 11.89 -0.66 12.54
C ASN A 85 13.01 -0.23 13.50
N GLU A 86 13.37 -1.06 14.49
CA GLU A 86 14.48 -0.73 15.41
C GLU A 86 15.77 -0.48 14.62
N GLY A 87 16.41 0.67 14.87
CA GLY A 87 17.61 1.11 14.16
C GLY A 87 17.40 1.48 12.69
N LYS A 88 16.14 1.57 12.19
CA LYS A 88 15.80 1.92 10.81
C LYS A 88 14.74 3.01 10.75
N THR A 89 14.76 3.79 9.68
CA THR A 89 13.70 4.77 9.40
C THR A 89 12.40 4.06 9.03
N LEU A 90 11.30 4.42 9.70
CA LEU A 90 9.95 4.02 9.33
C LEU A 90 9.28 5.16 8.56
N VAL A 91 8.74 4.85 7.38
CA VAL A 91 7.94 5.77 6.58
C VAL A 91 6.54 5.17 6.45
N ILE A 92 5.51 5.98 6.74
CA ILE A 92 4.10 5.64 6.55
C ILE A 92 3.50 6.71 5.66
N GLN A 93 2.94 6.31 4.52
CA GLN A 93 2.33 7.18 3.53
C GLN A 93 1.03 6.52 3.04
N PHE A 94 0.00 7.34 2.80
CA PHE A 94 -1.28 6.97 2.21
C PHE A 94 -1.81 8.13 1.38
#